data_AF-A0A7S1EKZ2-F1
#
_entry.id   AF-A0A7S1EKZ2-F1
#
_cell.length_a   1.000
_cell.length_b   1.000
_cell.length_c   1.000
_cell.angle_alpha   90.00
_cell.angle_beta   90.00
_cell.angle_gamma   90.00
#
_symmetry.space_group_name_H-M   'P 1'
#
loop_
_entity.id
_entity.type
_entity.pdbx_description
1 polymer ?
#
loop_
_entity_poly.entity_id
_entity_poly.type
_entity_poly.pdbx_seq_one_letter_code
_entity_poly.pdbx_strand_id
1 'polypeptide(L)'
;MGVRGASGQAYLGSVAPTEGSALGGYTLTVSGANFTVGSSLFSCRLACGGDSLVAAAAPPTDPAELLCALGGWNWAACNATVTVLEAGAPVAGMDDTMTWTTAWSAMDQTFVSVVGGAPIVIP
;
A
#
# COMPACT_ATOMS: atom_id res chain seq x y z
N MET A 1 17.47 21.05 -30.84
CA MET A 1 16.58 20.99 -29.66
C MET A 1 16.05 19.56 -29.58
N GLY A 2 16.40 18.65 -28.67
CA GLY A 2 16.67 18.78 -27.24
C GLY A 2 15.65 17.96 -26.42
N VAL A 3 15.28 16.74 -26.84
CA VAL A 3 14.48 15.84 -25.99
C VAL A 3 15.42 14.97 -25.17
N ARG A 4 15.76 15.47 -23.98
CA ARG A 4 16.35 14.66 -22.90
C ARG A 4 15.24 13.73 -22.38
N GLY A 5 14.95 12.67 -23.12
CA GLY A 5 14.10 11.58 -22.65
C GLY A 5 14.81 10.87 -21.51
N ALA A 6 14.26 11.02 -20.31
CA ALA A 6 14.82 10.56 -19.05
C ALA A 6 15.23 9.08 -19.08
N SER A 7 16.52 8.82 -18.97
CA SER A 7 17.10 7.47 -18.94
C SER A 7 17.30 6.93 -17.51
N GLY A 8 16.60 7.50 -16.52
CA GLY A 8 16.78 7.18 -15.11
C GLY A 8 15.62 7.62 -14.22
N GLN A 9 14.39 7.62 -14.74
CA GLN A 9 13.19 7.82 -13.92
C GLN A 9 12.80 6.50 -13.27
N ALA A 10 12.41 6.55 -11.99
CA ALA A 10 11.84 5.41 -11.30
C ALA A 10 10.65 4.86 -12.10
N TYR A 11 10.52 3.55 -12.12
CA TYR A 11 9.46 2.85 -12.83
C TYR A 11 8.78 1.85 -11.91
N LEU A 12 7.44 1.87 -11.85
CA LEU A 12 6.65 0.89 -11.08
C LEU A 12 6.28 -0.30 -11.95
N GLY A 13 6.62 -1.50 -11.51
CA GLY A 13 6.36 -2.76 -12.21
C GLY A 13 5.14 -3.49 -11.67
N SER A 14 5.14 -3.84 -10.38
CA SER A 14 4.06 -4.57 -9.72
C SER A 14 3.96 -4.21 -8.25
N VAL A 15 2.78 -4.34 -7.65
CA VAL A 15 2.59 -4.15 -6.21
C VAL A 15 2.07 -5.43 -5.58
N ALA A 16 2.53 -5.74 -4.38
CA ALA A 16 2.09 -6.88 -3.61
C ALA A 16 2.01 -6.50 -2.12
N PRO A 17 0.92 -6.87 -1.42
CA PRO A 17 -0.24 -7.56 -1.94
C PRO A 17 -1.18 -6.61 -2.71
N THR A 18 -1.87 -7.13 -3.75
CA THR A 18 -2.95 -6.42 -4.45
C THR A 18 -4.27 -6.47 -3.66
N GLU A 19 -4.29 -7.13 -2.51
CA GLU A 19 -5.42 -7.25 -1.60
C GLU A 19 -4.95 -7.03 -0.17
N GLY A 20 -5.66 -6.21 0.60
CA GLY A 20 -5.29 -5.92 1.99
C GLY A 20 -6.51 -5.77 2.88
N SER A 21 -6.33 -6.05 4.17
CA SER A 21 -7.39 -5.87 5.16
C SER A 21 -7.40 -4.46 5.71
N ALA A 22 -8.59 -3.91 5.92
CA ALA A 22 -8.79 -2.58 6.50
C ALA A 22 -8.14 -2.38 7.90
N LEU A 23 -7.81 -3.46 8.61
CA LEU A 23 -7.19 -3.43 9.94
C LEU A 23 -5.82 -2.73 10.00
N GLY A 24 -5.16 -2.51 8.84
CA GLY A 24 -3.86 -1.86 8.78
C GLY A 24 -2.70 -2.74 9.20
N GLY A 25 -1.49 -2.17 9.18
CA GLY A 25 -0.26 -2.88 9.53
C GLY A 25 0.30 -3.74 8.40
N TYR A 26 -0.13 -3.48 7.16
CA TYR A 26 0.38 -4.17 5.98
C TYR A 26 1.54 -3.39 5.38
N THR A 27 2.60 -4.11 5.03
CA THR A 27 3.69 -3.56 4.22
C THR A 27 3.38 -3.88 2.76
N LEU A 28 3.20 -2.83 1.96
CA LEU A 28 3.06 -2.94 0.52
C LEU A 28 4.45 -2.99 -0.10
N THR A 29 4.78 -4.13 -0.70
CA THR A 29 5.98 -4.32 -1.51
C THR A 29 5.71 -3.87 -2.93
N VAL A 30 6.36 -2.81 -3.33
CA VAL A 30 6.31 -2.24 -4.68
C VAL A 30 7.58 -2.68 -5.41
N SER A 31 7.42 -3.53 -6.42
CA SER A 31 8.50 -3.93 -7.32
C SER A 31 8.55 -3.01 -8.53
N GLY A 32 9.75 -2.67 -8.98
CA GLY A 32 9.96 -1.71 -10.05
C GLY A 32 11.40 -1.66 -10.51
N ALA A 33 11.83 -0.51 -11.00
CA ALA A 33 13.20 -0.27 -11.43
C ALA A 33 13.59 1.20 -11.26
N ASN A 34 14.88 1.47 -11.13
CA ASN A 34 15.45 2.83 -10.98
C ASN A 34 14.96 3.57 -9.72
N PHE A 35 14.62 2.85 -8.64
CA PHE A 35 14.42 3.51 -7.34
C PHE A 35 15.76 3.99 -6.78
N THR A 36 15.81 5.23 -6.32
CA THR A 36 17.01 5.80 -5.71
C THR A 36 17.17 5.25 -4.30
N VAL A 37 18.10 4.30 -4.11
CA VAL A 37 18.42 3.67 -2.81
C VAL A 37 18.70 4.74 -1.76
N GLY A 38 18.07 4.60 -0.59
CA GLY A 38 18.22 5.56 0.52
C GLY A 38 17.40 6.86 0.37
N SER A 39 16.63 7.04 -0.71
CA SER A 39 15.77 8.20 -0.89
C SER A 39 14.53 8.13 0.01
N SER A 40 14.29 9.17 0.79
CA SER A 40 13.07 9.37 1.59
C SER A 40 12.00 10.20 0.87
N LEU A 41 12.19 10.45 -0.43
CA LEU A 41 11.26 11.24 -1.25
C LEU A 41 10.09 10.40 -1.78
N PHE A 42 10.15 9.08 -1.61
CA PHE A 42 9.10 8.17 -2.06
C PHE A 42 7.94 8.11 -1.05
N SER A 43 6.72 8.08 -1.57
CA SER A 43 5.50 7.87 -0.78
C SER A 43 4.48 7.09 -1.59
N CYS A 44 3.70 6.24 -0.93
CA CYS A 44 2.63 5.48 -1.57
C CYS A 44 1.29 6.14 -1.25
N ARG A 45 0.56 6.53 -2.28
CA ARG A 45 -0.80 7.07 -2.17
C ARG A 45 -1.79 6.03 -2.65
N LEU A 46 -2.79 5.74 -1.84
CA LEU A 46 -3.91 4.89 -2.17
C LEU A 46 -5.16 5.75 -2.16
N ALA A 47 -5.83 5.88 -3.29
CA ALA A 47 -7.03 6.69 -3.41
C ALA A 47 -8.23 5.81 -3.80
N CYS A 48 -9.35 6.00 -3.11
CA CYS A 48 -10.57 5.26 -3.35
C CYS A 48 -11.79 6.11 -3.03
N GLY A 49 -12.76 6.20 -3.95
CA GLY A 49 -14.12 6.70 -3.66
C GLY A 49 -14.23 8.13 -3.12
N GLY A 50 -13.12 8.88 -3.03
CA GLY A 50 -13.03 10.21 -2.41
C GLY A 50 -12.06 10.26 -1.22
N ASP A 51 -11.74 9.12 -0.62
CA ASP A 51 -10.75 8.98 0.45
C ASP A 51 -9.37 8.70 -0.13
N SER A 52 -8.32 9.19 0.54
CA SER A 52 -6.96 8.87 0.15
C SER A 52 -6.04 8.68 1.36
N LEU A 53 -5.37 7.54 1.40
CA LEU A 53 -4.33 7.22 2.37
C LEU A 53 -2.97 7.52 1.72
N VAL A 54 -2.15 8.34 2.38
CA VAL A 54 -0.75 8.55 1.98
C VAL A 54 0.13 7.89 3.02
N ALA A 55 0.82 6.84 2.60
CA ALA A 55 1.80 6.12 3.39
C ALA A 55 3.22 6.59 3.04
N ALA A 56 4.06 6.75 4.05
CA ALA A 56 5.48 6.96 3.84
C ALA A 56 6.10 5.68 3.27
N ALA A 57 6.89 5.81 2.21
CA ALA A 57 7.73 4.70 1.77
C ALA A 57 8.96 4.63 2.67
N ALA A 58 9.36 3.41 3.03
CA ALA A 58 10.67 3.17 3.59
C ALA A 58 11.74 3.51 2.54
N PRO A 59 12.89 4.05 2.96
CA PRO A 59 14.00 4.28 2.04
C PRO A 59 14.35 2.95 1.34
N PRO A 60 14.28 2.88 0.01
CA PRO A 60 14.50 1.63 -0.70
C PRO A 60 15.92 1.16 -0.44
N THR A 61 16.07 -0.12 -0.09
CA THR A 61 17.37 -0.80 0.00
C THR A 61 17.83 -1.28 -1.37
N ASP A 62 16.87 -1.50 -2.27
CA ASP A 62 17.08 -2.07 -3.58
C ASP A 62 16.49 -1.16 -4.66
N PRO A 63 17.17 -0.95 -5.80
CA PRO A 63 16.68 -0.09 -6.86
C PRO A 63 15.47 -0.67 -7.61
N ALA A 64 15.06 -1.89 -7.27
CA ALA A 64 13.92 -2.59 -7.84
C ALA A 64 12.83 -2.92 -6.81
N GLU A 65 13.01 -2.54 -5.54
CA GLU A 65 12.06 -2.83 -4.47
C GLU A 65 11.88 -1.63 -3.55
N LEU A 66 10.63 -1.28 -3.31
CA LEU A 66 10.23 -0.18 -2.45
C LEU A 66 9.17 -0.71 -1.48
N LEU A 67 9.40 -0.52 -0.18
CA LEU A 67 8.47 -0.97 0.85
C LEU A 67 7.68 0.22 1.38
N CYS A 68 6.36 0.14 1.33
CA CYS A 68 5.46 1.16 1.85
C CYS A 68 4.70 0.61 3.05
N ALA A 69 4.89 1.22 4.22
CA ALA A 69 4.16 0.84 5.42
C ALA A 69 2.77 1.47 5.38
N LEU A 70 1.75 0.69 4.99
CA LEU A 70 0.38 1.14 4.97
C LEU A 70 -0.18 1.16 6.40
N GLY A 71 -0.71 2.32 6.80
CA GLY A 71 -1.42 2.47 8.05
C GLY A 71 -2.76 1.71 8.07
N GLY A 72 -3.55 1.92 9.12
CA GLY A 72 -4.95 1.50 9.16
C GLY A 72 -5.76 2.17 8.06
N TRP A 73 -6.51 1.37 7.28
CA TRP A 73 -7.51 1.89 6.36
C TRP A 73 -8.84 1.96 7.11
N ASN A 74 -9.16 3.12 7.66
CA ASN A 74 -10.33 3.33 8.51
C ASN A 74 -11.64 3.58 7.72
N TRP A 75 -11.67 3.21 6.44
CA TRP A 75 -12.81 3.43 5.54
C TRP A 75 -13.38 2.11 5.00
N ALA A 76 -14.44 2.21 4.20
CA ALA A 76 -15.09 1.05 3.59
C ALA A 76 -14.16 0.29 2.64
N ALA A 77 -14.45 -1.01 2.44
CA ALA A 77 -13.80 -1.83 1.43
C ALA A 77 -14.02 -1.23 0.05
N CYS A 78 -12.94 -1.11 -0.71
CA CYS A 78 -13.03 -0.62 -2.06
C CYS A 78 -11.75 -0.89 -2.86
N ASN A 79 -11.92 -0.76 -4.17
CA ASN A 79 -10.84 -0.64 -5.14
C ASN A 79 -10.10 0.69 -4.88
N ALA A 80 -8.89 0.62 -4.35
CA ALA A 80 -8.00 1.76 -4.21
C ALA A 80 -6.95 1.74 -5.32
N THR A 81 -6.85 2.84 -6.05
CA THR A 81 -5.76 3.04 -7.00
C THR A 81 -4.48 3.34 -6.23
N VAL A 82 -3.44 2.53 -6.46
CA VAL A 82 -2.13 2.73 -5.86
C VAL A 82 -1.32 3.64 -6.79
N THR A 83 -0.75 4.69 -6.23
CA THR A 83 0.12 5.63 -6.95
C THR A 83 1.33 5.91 -6.09
N VAL A 84 2.52 5.60 -6.60
CA VAL A 84 3.76 6.00 -5.92
C VAL A 84 4.14 7.41 -6.37
N LEU A 85 4.47 8.25 -5.40
CA LEU A 85 4.88 9.63 -5.58
C LEU A 85 6.37 9.74 -5.20
N GLU A 86 7.20 10.29 -6.09
CA GLU A 86 8.59 10.65 -5.83
C GLU A 86 8.69 12.17 -5.75
N ALA A 87 9.10 12.70 -4.59
CA ALA A 87 9.15 14.14 -4.32
C ALA A 87 7.81 14.86 -4.61
N GLY A 88 6.69 14.15 -4.48
CA GLY A 88 5.34 14.65 -4.77
C GLY A 88 4.88 14.51 -6.23
N ALA A 89 5.72 14.01 -7.13
CA ALA A 89 5.35 13.72 -8.52
C ALA A 89 4.98 12.24 -8.69
N PRO A 90 3.91 11.89 -9.42
CA PRO A 90 3.58 10.49 -9.68
C PRO A 90 4.68 9.84 -10.51
N VAL A 91 5.20 8.73 -10.01
CA VAL A 91 6.19 7.91 -10.70
C VAL A 91 5.51 7.21 -11.86
N ALA A 92 6.15 7.21 -13.02
CA ALA A 92 5.63 6.52 -14.20
C ALA A 92 5.65 5.00 -13.94
N GLY A 93 4.51 4.35 -14.09
CA GLY A 93 4.39 2.91 -13.89
C GLY A 93 3.02 2.54 -13.34
N MET A 94 2.77 1.24 -13.28
CA MET A 94 1.46 0.59 -13.23
C MET A 94 0.34 1.37 -12.52
N ASP A 95 -0.80 1.56 -13.20
CA ASP A 95 -2.08 2.00 -12.63
C ASP A 95 -2.79 0.83 -11.92
N ASP A 96 -2.10 0.14 -11.00
CA ASP A 96 -2.69 -1.03 -10.36
C ASP A 96 -3.69 -0.63 -9.28
N THR A 97 -4.74 -1.43 -9.17
CA THR A 97 -5.78 -1.23 -8.17
C THR A 97 -5.69 -2.29 -7.10
N MET A 98 -5.37 -1.85 -5.89
CA MET A 98 -5.42 -2.69 -4.70
C MET A 98 -6.86 -2.78 -4.22
N THR A 99 -7.36 -4.00 -4.01
CA THR A 99 -8.69 -4.20 -3.44
C THR A 99 -8.57 -4.26 -1.92
N TRP A 100 -9.12 -3.27 -1.24
CA TRP A 100 -9.31 -3.36 0.19
C TRP A 100 -10.47 -4.30 0.48
N THR A 101 -10.16 -5.41 1.12
CA THR A 101 -11.17 -6.28 1.69
C THR A 101 -11.47 -5.78 3.09
N THR A 102 -12.76 -5.61 3.39
CA THR A 102 -13.20 -5.29 4.74
C THR A 102 -12.92 -6.51 5.62
N ALA A 103 -12.13 -6.35 6.68
CA ALA A 103 -12.34 -7.18 7.86
C ALA A 103 -13.72 -6.93 8.50
N TRP A 104 -14.41 -5.85 8.10
CA TRP A 104 -15.68 -5.47 8.69
C TRP A 104 -16.75 -5.07 7.68
N SER A 105 -17.44 -6.08 7.15
CA SER A 105 -18.91 -6.02 7.01
C SER A 105 -19.62 -6.22 8.36
N ALA A 106 -18.90 -6.12 9.48
CA ALA A 106 -19.39 -6.43 10.83
C ALA A 106 -18.79 -5.52 11.93
N MET A 107 -18.44 -4.27 11.62
CA MET A 107 -18.44 -3.22 12.66
C MET A 107 -19.88 -2.74 12.82
N ASP A 108 -20.81 -3.65 13.10
CA ASP A 108 -21.42 -3.55 14.42
C ASP A 108 -20.35 -3.36 15.51
N GLN A 109 -20.41 -2.22 16.21
CA GLN A 109 -19.52 -1.88 17.30
C GLN A 109 -19.73 -2.82 18.50
N THR A 110 -19.37 -4.08 18.39
CA THR A 110 -19.29 -4.97 19.55
C THR A 110 -17.85 -5.39 19.75
N PHE A 111 -17.19 -4.62 20.62
CA PHE A 111 -16.05 -5.06 21.41
C PHE A 111 -16.20 -6.54 21.77
N VAL A 112 -15.23 -7.38 21.38
CA VAL A 112 -14.82 -8.46 22.28
C VAL A 112 -13.30 -8.51 22.28
N SER A 113 -12.71 -7.84 23.25
CA SER A 113 -11.32 -8.02 23.66
C SER A 113 -11.09 -9.48 24.09
N VAL A 114 -9.99 -10.06 23.63
CA VAL A 114 -9.13 -11.07 24.27
C VAL A 114 -9.70 -11.80 25.51
N VAL A 115 -10.15 -13.06 25.35
CA VAL A 115 -10.09 -14.09 26.40
C VAL A 115 -9.79 -15.45 25.79
N GLY A 116 -8.77 -16.11 26.34
CA GLY A 116 -8.23 -17.40 25.93
C GLY A 116 -9.20 -18.59 26.04
N GLY A 117 -8.74 -19.69 25.45
CA GLY A 117 -9.53 -20.86 25.11
C GLY A 117 -10.32 -21.56 26.21
N ALA A 118 -11.33 -22.28 25.75
CA ALA A 118 -11.92 -23.40 26.44
C ALA A 118 -11.87 -24.62 25.49
N PRO A 119 -11.50 -25.82 25.97
CA PRO A 119 -11.49 -27.01 25.13
C PRO A 119 -12.93 -27.46 24.82
N ILE A 120 -13.15 -27.82 23.56
CA ILE A 120 -14.37 -28.47 23.09
C ILE A 120 -14.42 -29.90 23.67
N VAL A 121 -15.53 -30.25 24.34
CA VAL A 121 -15.90 -31.63 24.64
C VAL A 121 -17.04 -32.01 23.70
N ILE A 122 -16.83 -33.05 22.90
CA ILE A 122 -17.85 -33.68 22.04
C ILE A 122 -18.28 -34.97 22.74
N PRO A 123 -19.59 -35.26 22.86
CA PRO A 123 -20.14 -36.36 23.68
C PRO A 123 -19.72 -37.77 23.24
#